data_AF-A0A7K3IT41-F1
#
_entry.id   AF-A0A7K3IT41-F1
#
_cell.length_a   1.000
_cell.length_b   1.000
_cell.length_c   1.000
_cell.angle_alpha   90.00
_cell.angle_beta   90.00
_cell.angle_gamma   90.00
#
_symmetry.space_group_name_H-M   'P 1'
#
loop_
_entity.id
_entity.type
_entity.pdbx_description
1 polymer ?
#
loop_
_entity_poly.entity_id
_entity_poly.type
_entity_poly.pdbx_seq_one_letter_code
_entity_poly.pdbx_strand_id
1 'polypeptide(L)'
;IPIYKNRNEAEDISKVALRLKDGLEKKGISVKYDDRDNNKPGWKFADYELKGVPVRIAIGPRDLENNTVEIARRDTLIKETIPQASIYDHVPGLLEDIQNNIFNKASEFLKQNTYRVDKWEEFVDIIENRGGFVMAHWDGTTETEEKIKNETKATIGCIPFDSPREDGKCIYTGKPSKRRVLFARSY
;
A
#
# COMPACT_ATOMS: atom_id res chain seq x y z
N ILE A 1 -14.35 -0.94 17.76
CA ILE A 1 -14.14 0.12 18.77
C ILE A 1 -15.50 0.57 19.28
N PRO A 2 -15.83 0.33 20.55
CA PRO A 2 -17.08 0.75 21.15
C PRO A 2 -17.07 2.27 21.39
N ILE A 3 -18.21 2.93 21.16
CA ILE A 3 -18.43 4.36 21.44
C ILE A 3 -19.56 4.43 22.47
N TYR A 4 -19.31 4.92 23.68
CA TYR A 4 -20.32 5.00 24.74
C TYR A 4 -20.09 6.20 25.65
N LYS A 5 -21.12 6.62 26.37
CA LYS A 5 -21.06 7.68 27.38
C LYS A 5 -21.15 7.15 28.81
N ASN A 6 -21.79 6.01 28.99
CA ASN A 6 -21.98 5.37 30.30
C ASN A 6 -21.71 3.86 30.23
N ARG A 7 -21.65 3.23 31.40
CA ARG A 7 -21.29 1.82 31.55
C ARG A 7 -22.33 0.86 30.97
N ASN A 8 -23.62 1.18 31.08
CA ASN A 8 -24.68 0.35 30.55
C ASN A 8 -24.60 0.26 29.01
N GLU A 9 -24.43 1.40 28.36
CA GLU A 9 -24.16 1.45 26.90
C GLU A 9 -22.91 0.65 26.54
N ALA A 10 -21.84 0.75 27.34
CA ALA A 10 -20.60 0.03 27.09
C ALA A 10 -20.80 -1.50 27.13
N GLU A 11 -21.59 -2.00 28.09
CA GLU A 11 -21.88 -3.42 28.24
C GLU A 11 -22.70 -3.97 27.05
N ASP A 12 -23.73 -3.24 26.63
CA ASP A 12 -24.58 -3.67 25.51
C ASP A 12 -23.84 -3.62 24.16
N ILE A 13 -23.04 -2.58 23.93
CA ILE A 13 -22.19 -2.48 22.75
C ILE A 13 -21.12 -3.58 22.77
N SER A 14 -20.54 -3.90 23.94
CA SER A 14 -19.52 -4.95 24.08
C SER A 14 -20.06 -6.32 23.69
N LYS A 15 -21.30 -6.66 24.09
CA LYS A 15 -21.93 -7.93 23.70
C LYS A 15 -21.99 -8.08 22.18
N VAL A 16 -22.41 -7.03 21.48
CA VAL A 16 -22.47 -7.03 20.01
C VAL A 16 -21.07 -7.07 19.41
N ALA A 17 -20.15 -6.23 19.88
CA ALA A 17 -18.78 -6.19 19.36
C ALA A 17 -18.06 -7.53 19.50
N LEU A 18 -18.21 -8.21 20.63
CA LEU A 18 -17.63 -9.54 20.88
C LEU A 18 -18.26 -10.63 20.01
N ARG A 19 -19.58 -10.57 19.78
CA ARG A 19 -20.27 -11.47 18.83
C ARG A 19 -19.74 -11.30 17.41
N LEU A 20 -19.63 -10.06 16.94
CA LEU A 20 -19.11 -9.77 15.60
C LEU A 20 -17.63 -10.16 15.47
N LYS A 21 -16.85 -9.94 16.52
CA LYS A 21 -15.45 -10.40 16.61
C LYS A 21 -15.36 -11.91 16.40
N ASP A 22 -16.06 -12.71 17.21
CA ASP A 22 -16.03 -14.17 17.13
C ASP A 22 -16.44 -14.68 15.74
N GLY A 23 -17.49 -14.11 15.15
CA GLY A 23 -17.94 -14.49 13.81
C GLY A 23 -16.92 -14.17 12.71
N LEU A 24 -16.19 -13.04 12.82
CA LEU A 24 -15.11 -12.71 11.89
C LEU A 24 -13.87 -13.58 12.10
N GLU A 25 -13.52 -13.87 13.36
CA GLU A 25 -12.40 -14.77 13.70
C GLU A 25 -12.65 -16.20 13.18
N LYS A 26 -13.89 -16.69 13.22
CA LYS A 26 -14.30 -17.96 12.59
C LYS A 26 -14.13 -17.98 11.07
N LYS A 27 -14.09 -16.81 10.42
CA LYS A 27 -13.75 -16.66 9.00
C LYS A 27 -12.25 -16.48 8.75
N GLY A 28 -11.41 -16.64 9.77
CA GLY A 28 -9.95 -16.50 9.69
C GLY A 28 -9.45 -15.05 9.73
N ILE A 29 -10.32 -14.09 10.09
CA ILE A 29 -9.95 -12.68 10.16
C ILE A 29 -9.47 -12.34 11.57
N SER A 30 -8.25 -11.82 11.69
CA SER A 30 -7.72 -11.33 12.96
C SER A 30 -8.42 -10.05 13.39
N VAL A 31 -9.12 -10.08 14.53
CA VAL A 31 -9.89 -8.93 15.03
C VAL A 31 -9.43 -8.52 16.43
N LYS A 32 -9.11 -7.23 16.59
CA LYS A 32 -8.82 -6.64 17.90
C LYS A 32 -10.00 -5.81 18.40
N TYR A 33 -10.53 -6.19 19.55
CA TYR A 33 -11.47 -5.36 20.31
C TYR A 33 -10.67 -4.42 21.23
N ASP A 34 -10.98 -3.12 21.19
CA ASP A 34 -10.34 -2.11 22.03
C ASP A 34 -11.33 -1.52 23.03
N ASP A 35 -11.33 -2.10 24.22
CA ASP A 35 -12.16 -1.77 25.37
C ASP A 35 -11.50 -0.81 26.37
N ARG A 36 -10.31 -0.29 26.06
CA ARG A 36 -9.59 0.64 26.95
C ARG A 36 -10.47 1.83 27.31
N ASP A 37 -10.84 1.99 28.57
CA ASP A 37 -11.71 3.07 29.05
C ASP A 37 -10.97 4.39 29.29
N ASN A 38 -9.65 4.33 29.46
CA ASN A 38 -8.77 5.48 29.65
C ASN A 38 -8.55 6.35 28.40
N ASN A 39 -9.07 5.95 27.23
CA ASN A 39 -8.89 6.65 25.97
C ASN A 39 -10.22 6.94 25.27
N LYS A 40 -10.42 8.19 24.85
CA LYS A 40 -11.60 8.56 24.05
C LYS A 40 -11.61 7.83 22.69
N PRO A 41 -12.78 7.52 22.11
CA PRO A 41 -12.87 6.84 20.82
C PRO A 41 -12.07 7.49 19.70
N GLY A 42 -12.08 8.82 19.59
CA GLY A 42 -11.30 9.55 18.58
C GLY A 42 -9.78 9.35 18.72
N TRP A 43 -9.27 9.21 19.95
CA TRP A 43 -7.85 8.88 20.16
C TRP A 43 -7.54 7.46 19.67
N LYS A 44 -8.42 6.49 19.99
CA LYS A 44 -8.28 5.10 19.51
C LYS A 44 -8.31 5.03 17.98
N PHE A 45 -9.14 5.85 17.33
CA PHE A 45 -9.22 5.91 15.88
C PHE A 45 -7.88 6.30 15.26
N ALA A 46 -7.27 7.38 15.74
CA ALA A 46 -5.96 7.83 15.30
C ALA A 46 -4.86 6.80 15.60
N ASP A 47 -4.88 6.16 16.77
CA ASP A 47 -3.92 5.12 17.16
C ASP A 47 -3.92 3.93 16.19
N TYR A 48 -5.10 3.44 15.79
CA TYR A 48 -5.20 2.34 14.83
C TYR A 48 -4.95 2.74 13.38
N GLU A 49 -5.28 3.97 13.00
CA GLU A 49 -4.93 4.53 11.69
C GLU A 49 -3.41 4.68 11.53
N LEU A 50 -2.72 5.09 12.59
CA LEU A 50 -1.25 5.16 12.65
C LEU A 50 -0.61 3.78 12.57
N LYS A 51 -1.20 2.78 13.23
CA LYS A 51 -0.75 1.37 13.16
C LYS A 51 -1.04 0.70 11.82
N GLY A 52 -1.78 1.36 10.92
CA GLY A 52 -2.09 0.82 9.59
C GLY A 52 -3.14 -0.30 9.61
N VAL A 53 -4.03 -0.36 10.61
CA VAL A 53 -5.13 -1.33 10.59
C VAL A 53 -6.05 -1.03 9.40
N PRO A 54 -6.31 -2.00 8.50
CA PRO A 54 -6.96 -1.74 7.20
C PRO A 54 -8.44 -1.35 7.34
N VAL A 55 -9.14 -1.97 8.30
CA VAL A 55 -10.57 -1.78 8.53
C VAL A 55 -10.83 -1.50 10.00
N ARG A 56 -11.55 -0.42 10.29
CA ARG A 56 -12.04 -0.09 11.63
C ARG A 56 -13.55 -0.24 11.67
N ILE A 57 -14.05 -1.07 12.59
CA ILE A 57 -15.48 -1.17 12.90
C ILE A 57 -15.75 -0.36 14.17
N ALA A 58 -16.69 0.58 14.12
CA ALA A 58 -17.14 1.36 15.27
C ALA A 58 -18.64 1.12 15.52
N ILE A 59 -19.02 1.06 16.79
CA ILE A 59 -20.40 0.81 17.22
C ILE A 59 -20.71 1.79 18.34
N GLY A 60 -21.65 2.70 18.09
CA GLY A 60 -22.24 3.57 19.11
C GLY A 60 -23.67 3.18 19.48
N PRO A 61 -24.32 3.94 20.39
CA PRO A 61 -25.69 3.64 20.83
C PRO A 61 -26.70 3.71 19.67
N ARG A 62 -26.53 4.69 18.76
CA ARG A 62 -27.36 4.83 17.55
C ARG A 62 -27.22 3.65 16.60
N ASP A 63 -26.01 3.11 16.46
CA ASP A 63 -25.77 1.94 15.60
C ASP A 63 -26.41 0.69 16.21
N LEU A 64 -26.37 0.57 17.53
CA LEU A 64 -27.00 -0.53 18.26
C LEU A 64 -28.53 -0.49 18.09
N GLU A 65 -29.15 0.68 18.27
CA GLU A 65 -30.59 0.89 18.07
C GLU A 65 -31.04 0.52 16.65
N ASN A 66 -30.23 0.85 15.64
CA ASN A 66 -30.55 0.64 14.22
C ASN A 66 -30.06 -0.71 13.68
N ASN A 67 -29.45 -1.56 14.50
CA ASN A 67 -28.78 -2.80 14.06
C ASN A 67 -27.75 -2.58 12.94
N THR A 68 -27.01 -1.47 13.00
CA THR A 68 -25.94 -1.11 12.06
C THR A 68 -24.56 -1.10 12.73
N VAL A 69 -23.51 -0.88 11.94
CA VAL A 69 -22.14 -0.56 12.37
C VAL A 69 -21.54 0.48 11.42
N GLU A 70 -20.64 1.32 11.92
CA GLU A 70 -19.78 2.16 11.06
C GLU A 70 -18.52 1.36 10.69
N ILE A 71 -18.20 1.33 9.40
CA ILE A 71 -16.95 0.80 8.86
C ILE A 71 -16.14 1.96 8.30
N ALA A 72 -14.86 2.01 8.62
CA ALA A 72 -13.91 2.96 8.03
C ALA A 72 -12.73 2.22 7.40
N ARG A 73 -12.41 2.58 6.16
CA ARG A 73 -11.26 2.07 5.42
C ARG A 73 -10.02 2.94 5.63
N ARG A 74 -8.87 2.33 5.88
CA ARG A 74 -7.61 3.08 6.04
C ARG A 74 -7.04 3.60 4.73
N ASP A 75 -7.16 2.86 3.64
CA ASP A 75 -6.54 3.18 2.35
C ASP A 75 -7.17 4.40 1.65
N THR A 76 -8.49 4.57 1.80
CA THR A 76 -9.29 5.62 1.17
C THR A 76 -9.85 6.66 2.13
N LEU A 77 -9.81 6.40 3.44
CA LEU A 77 -10.44 7.22 4.49
C LEU A 77 -11.97 7.35 4.36
N ILE A 78 -12.60 6.51 3.54
CA ILE A 78 -14.05 6.45 3.36
C ILE A 78 -14.67 5.73 4.55
N LYS A 79 -15.84 6.23 4.96
CA LYS A 79 -16.70 5.62 5.98
C LYS A 79 -18.03 5.22 5.37
N GLU A 80 -18.57 4.12 5.85
CA GLU A 80 -19.90 3.65 5.48
C GLU A 80 -20.61 3.07 6.72
N THR A 81 -21.93 3.07 6.68
CA THR A 81 -22.75 2.43 7.70
C THR A 81 -23.46 1.25 7.05
N ILE A 82 -23.27 0.04 7.60
CA ILE A 82 -23.87 -1.19 7.07
C ILE A 82 -24.69 -1.91 8.14
N PRO A 83 -25.66 -2.76 7.76
CA PRO A 83 -26.33 -3.65 8.70
C PRO A 83 -25.35 -4.59 9.39
N GLN A 84 -25.54 -4.84 10.69
CA GLN A 84 -24.73 -5.80 11.46
C GLN A 84 -24.73 -7.20 10.84
N ALA A 85 -25.86 -7.61 10.26
CA ALA A 85 -26.02 -8.91 9.63
C ALA A 85 -25.09 -9.09 8.41
N SER A 86 -24.75 -8.01 7.72
CA SER A 86 -23.91 -8.05 6.51
C SER A 86 -22.42 -8.11 6.82
N ILE A 87 -22.01 -7.93 8.09
CA ILE A 87 -20.59 -7.72 8.42
C ILE A 87 -19.70 -8.91 8.06
N TYR A 88 -20.24 -10.13 8.21
CA TYR A 88 -19.47 -11.36 8.01
C TYR A 88 -19.17 -11.61 6.53
N ASP A 89 -19.95 -11.03 5.62
CA ASP A 89 -19.73 -11.16 4.18
C ASP A 89 -19.06 -9.92 3.60
N HIS A 90 -19.36 -8.73 4.16
CA HIS A 90 -18.77 -7.46 3.73
C HIS A 90 -17.28 -7.34 4.06
N VAL A 91 -16.87 -7.66 5.30
CA VAL A 91 -15.48 -7.45 5.73
C VAL A 91 -14.46 -8.28 4.94
N PRO A 92 -14.69 -9.58 4.63
CA PRO A 92 -13.80 -10.33 3.76
C PRO A 92 -13.60 -9.69 2.38
N GLY A 93 -14.69 -9.32 1.70
CA GLY A 93 -14.62 -8.65 0.39
C GLY A 93 -13.91 -7.29 0.48
N LEU A 94 -14.17 -6.53 1.54
CA LEU A 94 -13.51 -5.26 1.79
C LEU A 94 -11.98 -5.41 1.96
N LEU A 95 -11.52 -6.47 2.61
CA LEU A 95 -10.08 -6.74 2.76
C LEU A 95 -9.43 -7.07 1.41
N GLU A 96 -10.11 -7.85 0.55
CA GLU A 96 -9.65 -8.12 -0.82
C GLU A 96 -9.60 -6.83 -1.66
N ASP A 97 -10.63 -5.99 -1.57
CA ASP A 97 -10.68 -4.70 -2.26
C ASP A 97 -9.57 -3.76 -1.83
N ILE A 98 -9.28 -3.69 -0.52
CA ILE A 98 -8.16 -2.90 0.01
C ILE A 98 -6.82 -3.43 -0.54
N GLN A 99 -6.63 -4.75 -0.53
CA GLN A 99 -5.42 -5.37 -1.06
C GLN A 99 -5.22 -5.03 -2.55
N ASN A 100 -6.27 -5.19 -3.36
CA ASN A 100 -6.25 -4.87 -4.78
C ASN A 100 -6.01 -3.38 -5.04
N ASN A 101 -6.65 -2.49 -4.27
CA ASN A 101 -6.48 -1.05 -4.43
C ASN A 101 -5.04 -0.62 -4.14
N ILE A 102 -4.45 -1.07 -3.03
CA ILE A 102 -3.07 -0.72 -2.67
C ILE A 102 -2.09 -1.29 -3.69
N PHE A 103 -2.29 -2.55 -4.12
CA PHE A 103 -1.46 -3.17 -5.16
C PHE A 103 -1.52 -2.39 -6.48
N ASN A 104 -2.72 -2.09 -6.97
CA ASN A 104 -2.91 -1.37 -8.23
C ASN A 104 -2.30 0.03 -8.16
N LYS A 105 -2.51 0.75 -7.04
CA LYS A 105 -1.90 2.06 -6.82
C LYS A 105 -0.38 2.00 -6.86
N ALA A 106 0.23 1.02 -6.19
CA ALA A 106 1.68 0.83 -6.18
C ALA A 106 2.22 0.39 -7.56
N SER A 107 1.51 -0.51 -8.25
CA SER A 107 1.86 -0.96 -9.60
C SER A 107 1.83 0.19 -10.60
N GLU A 108 0.80 1.02 -10.54
CA GLU A 108 0.67 2.19 -11.41
C GLU A 108 1.73 3.24 -11.10
N PHE A 109 2.00 3.50 -9.82
CA PHE A 109 3.09 4.38 -9.40
C PHE A 109 4.45 3.88 -9.93
N LEU A 110 4.73 2.57 -9.81
CA LEU A 110 5.95 1.96 -10.35
C LEU A 110 6.05 2.17 -11.87
N LYS A 111 4.97 1.91 -12.62
CA LYS A 111 4.94 2.09 -14.08
C LYS A 111 5.18 3.55 -14.48
N GLN A 112 4.50 4.49 -13.83
CA GLN A 112 4.63 5.92 -14.12
C GLN A 112 6.01 6.48 -13.76
N ASN A 113 6.69 5.87 -12.78
CA ASN A 113 8.04 6.25 -12.36
C ASN A 113 9.13 5.31 -12.92
N THR A 114 8.83 4.56 -13.98
CA THR A 114 9.83 3.77 -14.72
C THR A 114 9.94 4.33 -16.13
N TYR A 115 11.06 4.97 -16.41
CA TYR A 115 11.30 5.70 -17.64
C TYR A 115 12.16 4.90 -18.60
N ARG A 116 11.83 4.90 -19.89
CA ARG A 116 12.71 4.36 -20.95
C ARG A 116 13.43 5.52 -21.61
N VAL A 117 14.76 5.46 -21.67
CA VAL A 117 15.59 6.54 -22.25
C VAL A 117 16.69 6.00 -23.14
N ASP A 118 17.04 6.79 -24.15
CA ASP A 118 18.10 6.49 -25.13
C ASP A 118 19.17 7.58 -25.20
N LYS A 119 19.03 8.66 -24.41
CA LYS A 119 19.98 9.76 -24.31
C LYS A 119 20.53 9.92 -22.92
N TRP A 120 21.83 10.18 -22.83
CA TRP A 120 22.53 10.34 -21.55
C TRP A 120 21.99 11.52 -20.72
N GLU A 121 21.65 12.63 -21.38
CA GLU A 121 21.12 13.82 -20.69
C GLU A 121 19.78 13.54 -20.02
N GLU A 122 18.90 12.77 -20.70
CA GLU A 122 17.61 12.34 -20.16
C GLU A 122 17.79 11.36 -19.00
N PHE A 123 18.77 10.45 -19.10
CA PHE A 123 19.15 9.54 -18.02
C PHE A 123 19.57 10.31 -16.76
N VAL A 124 20.47 11.28 -16.90
CA VAL A 124 20.98 12.08 -15.78
C VAL A 124 19.87 12.93 -15.17
N ASP A 125 19.03 13.60 -15.97
CA ASP A 125 17.90 14.40 -15.45
C ASP A 125 16.96 13.58 -14.57
N ILE A 126 16.61 12.35 -15.00
CA ILE A 126 15.73 11.49 -14.23
C ILE A 126 16.39 11.06 -12.91
N ILE A 127 17.65 10.66 -12.94
CA ILE A 127 18.37 10.19 -11.74
C ILE A 127 18.59 11.32 -10.72
N GLU A 128 18.91 12.53 -11.19
CA GLU A 128 19.25 13.66 -10.32
C GLU A 128 18.02 14.43 -9.84
N ASN A 129 17.05 14.68 -10.72
CA ASN A 129 15.99 15.66 -10.46
C ASN A 129 14.60 15.05 -10.27
N ARG A 130 14.28 13.94 -10.95
CA ARG A 130 12.92 13.36 -10.90
C ARG A 130 12.80 12.22 -9.91
N GLY A 131 13.81 11.37 -9.86
CA GLY A 131 13.76 10.09 -9.16
C GLY A 131 12.92 9.04 -9.89
N GLY A 132 13.13 7.78 -9.52
CA GLY A 132 12.48 6.62 -10.14
C GLY A 132 13.47 5.66 -10.78
N PHE A 133 12.94 4.78 -11.63
CA PHE A 133 13.72 3.79 -12.36
C PHE A 133 13.97 4.21 -13.79
N VAL A 134 15.13 3.85 -14.33
CA VAL A 134 15.51 4.14 -15.71
C VAL A 134 15.87 2.86 -16.44
N MET A 135 15.07 2.51 -17.45
CA MET A 135 15.35 1.45 -18.40
C MET A 135 16.18 1.98 -19.56
N ALA A 136 17.48 1.64 -19.55
CA ALA A 136 18.43 2.10 -20.54
C ALA A 136 19.28 0.94 -21.09
N HIS A 137 19.77 1.11 -22.31
CA HIS A 137 20.68 0.15 -22.92
C HIS A 137 22.04 0.16 -22.23
N TRP A 138 22.60 -1.02 -22.02
CA TRP A 138 23.93 -1.22 -21.43
C TRP A 138 24.74 -2.21 -22.27
N ASP A 139 26.04 -1.95 -22.40
CA ASP A 139 26.96 -2.73 -23.26
C ASP A 139 27.45 -4.04 -22.62
N GLY A 140 27.06 -4.32 -21.37
CA GLY A 140 27.43 -5.55 -20.67
C GLY A 140 28.78 -5.48 -19.95
N THR A 141 29.42 -4.31 -19.92
CA THR A 141 30.76 -4.16 -19.34
C THR A 141 30.73 -3.51 -17.96
N THR A 142 31.53 -4.06 -17.04
CA THR A 142 31.70 -3.52 -15.68
C THR A 142 32.31 -2.13 -15.70
N GLU A 143 33.22 -1.83 -16.64
CA GLU A 143 33.82 -0.50 -16.78
C GLU A 143 32.76 0.58 -17.01
N THR A 144 31.79 0.32 -17.89
CA THR A 144 30.69 1.27 -18.15
C THR A 144 29.78 1.41 -16.94
N GLU A 145 29.50 0.32 -16.24
CA GLU A 145 28.69 0.34 -15.01
C GLU A 145 29.35 1.20 -13.92
N GLU A 146 30.66 1.04 -13.71
CA GLU A 146 31.43 1.83 -12.74
C GLU A 146 31.44 3.32 -13.08
N LYS A 147 31.58 3.69 -14.37
CA LYS A 147 31.52 5.09 -14.80
C LYS A 147 30.15 5.72 -14.52
N ILE A 148 29.07 5.04 -14.92
CA ILE A 148 27.69 5.50 -14.66
C ILE A 148 27.48 5.69 -13.15
N LYS A 149 27.93 4.73 -12.34
CA LYS A 149 27.84 4.81 -10.87
C LYS A 149 28.63 5.98 -10.30
N ASN A 150 29.85 6.21 -10.78
CA ASN A 150 30.69 7.29 -10.26
C ASN A 150 30.08 8.67 -10.55
N GLU A 151 29.53 8.86 -11.76
CA GLU A 151 28.95 10.11 -12.22
C GLU A 151 27.55 10.40 -11.65
N THR A 152 26.68 9.38 -11.51
CA THR A 152 25.26 9.57 -11.19
C THR A 152 24.81 8.94 -9.87
N LYS A 153 25.68 8.11 -9.26
CA LYS A 153 25.36 7.19 -8.14
C LYS A 153 24.32 6.12 -8.47
N ALA A 154 23.82 6.05 -9.71
CA ALA A 154 22.93 4.99 -10.13
C ALA A 154 23.69 3.67 -10.31
N THR A 155 23.05 2.58 -9.94
CA THR A 155 23.54 1.20 -10.17
C THR A 155 22.47 0.41 -10.92
N ILE A 156 22.89 -0.70 -11.53
CA ILE A 156 21.96 -1.64 -12.17
C ILE A 156 21.29 -2.44 -11.05
N GLY A 157 19.98 -2.26 -10.86
CA GLY A 157 19.22 -3.02 -9.88
C GLY A 157 18.92 -4.43 -10.36
N CYS A 158 18.49 -4.57 -11.61
CA CYS A 158 18.28 -5.87 -12.24
C CYS A 158 18.26 -5.79 -13.77
N ILE A 159 18.35 -6.97 -14.38
CA ILE A 159 17.94 -7.19 -15.77
C ILE A 159 16.58 -7.90 -15.71
N PRO A 160 15.46 -7.24 -16.06
CA PRO A 160 14.14 -7.86 -15.97
C PRO A 160 14.07 -9.14 -16.82
N PHE A 161 13.50 -10.22 -16.26
CA PHE A 161 13.43 -11.52 -16.94
C PHE A 161 12.58 -11.49 -18.21
N ASP A 162 11.55 -10.64 -18.22
CA ASP A 162 10.63 -10.39 -19.32
C ASP A 162 11.08 -9.24 -20.23
N SER A 163 12.27 -8.68 -20.01
CA SER A 163 12.82 -7.63 -20.88
C SER A 163 13.00 -8.18 -22.30
N PRO A 164 12.32 -7.61 -23.31
CA PRO A 164 12.45 -8.08 -24.67
C PRO A 164 13.88 -7.90 -25.16
N ARG A 165 14.30 -8.76 -26.10
CA ARG A 165 15.49 -8.46 -26.89
C ARG A 165 15.19 -7.23 -27.73
N GLU A 166 15.96 -6.19 -27.51
CA GLU A 166 15.82 -4.88 -28.12
C GLU A 166 17.24 -4.46 -28.49
N ASP A 167 17.55 -4.36 -29.77
CA ASP A 167 18.85 -3.87 -30.20
C ASP A 167 18.88 -2.35 -30.06
N GLY A 168 19.93 -1.85 -29.43
CA GLY A 168 20.13 -0.43 -29.18
C GLY A 168 21.59 -0.11 -28.93
N LYS A 169 21.83 1.09 -28.40
CA LYS A 169 23.17 1.58 -28.08
C LYS A 169 23.25 1.87 -26.60
N CYS A 170 24.35 1.46 -25.97
CA CYS A 170 24.60 1.74 -24.57
C CYS A 170 24.46 3.24 -24.30
N ILE A 171 23.69 3.57 -23.25
CA ILE A 171 23.32 4.93 -22.87
C ILE A 171 24.54 5.84 -22.61
N TYR A 172 25.67 5.23 -22.26
CA TYR A 172 26.92 5.93 -21.95
C TYR A 172 27.95 5.81 -23.07
N THR A 173 28.30 4.58 -23.50
CA THR A 173 29.40 4.37 -24.47
C THR A 173 28.98 4.42 -25.94
N GLY A 174 27.68 4.34 -26.23
CA GLY A 174 27.17 4.21 -27.60
C GLY A 174 27.43 2.84 -28.27
N LYS A 175 28.11 1.91 -27.58
CA LYS A 175 28.37 0.54 -28.09
C LYS A 175 27.07 -0.27 -28.23
N PRO A 176 27.03 -1.30 -29.08
CA PRO A 176 25.84 -2.14 -29.25
C PRO A 176 25.36 -2.77 -27.94
N SER A 177 24.05 -2.79 -27.74
CA SER A 177 23.37 -3.40 -26.60
C SER A 177 22.17 -4.21 -27.10
N LYS A 178 21.91 -5.39 -26.52
CA LYS A 178 20.84 -6.30 -26.97
C LYS A 178 19.57 -6.27 -26.13
N ARG A 179 19.58 -5.48 -25.05
CA ARG A 179 18.46 -5.33 -24.11
C ARG A 179 18.69 -4.11 -23.21
N ARG A 180 17.61 -3.62 -22.61
CA ARG A 180 17.69 -2.61 -21.56
C ARG A 180 17.85 -3.25 -20.18
N VAL A 181 18.50 -2.54 -19.28
CA VAL A 181 18.64 -2.89 -17.85
C VAL A 181 18.06 -1.77 -16.98
N LEU A 182 17.66 -2.12 -15.76
CA LEU A 182 17.00 -1.20 -14.83
C LEU A 182 18.03 -0.51 -13.96
N PHE A 183 18.20 0.79 -14.13
CA PHE A 183 19.04 1.65 -13.29
C PHE A 183 18.19 2.38 -12.24
N ALA A 184 18.76 2.57 -11.05
CA ALA A 184 18.25 3.49 -10.04
C ALA A 184 19.37 3.86 -9.07
N ARG A 185 19.15 4.92 -8.29
CA ARG A 185 19.91 5.12 -7.05
C ARG A 185 19.45 4.09 -6.04
N SER A 186 20.40 3.28 -5.56
CA SER A 186 20.15 2.34 -4.48
C SER A 186 20.08 3.08 -3.15
N TYR A 187 19.15 2.64 -2.29
CA TYR A 187 19.06 3.07 -0.88
C TYR A 187 20.32 2.74 -0.10
#